data_AF-A0A1I2E7L9-F1
#
_entry.id   AF-A0A1I2E7L9-F1
#
_cell.length_a   1.000
_cell.length_b   1.000
_cell.length_c   1.000
_cell.angle_alpha   90.00
_cell.angle_beta   90.00
_cell.angle_gamma   90.00
#
_symmetry.space_group_name_H-M   'P 1'
#
loop_
_entity.id
_entity.type
_entity.pdbx_description
1 polymer ?
#
loop_
_entity_poly.entity_id
_entity_poly.type
_entity_poly.pdbx_seq_one_letter_code
_entity_poly.pdbx_strand_id
1 'polypeptide(L)' 'MTTLFEVAKNFLDREPSMSLKKLQKLCWYAYSWFIALNNEPDEENLALLFNNRAEAWVHGPVFRDLYIDYRHSNM' A
#
# COMPACT_ATOMS: atom_id res chain seq x y z
N MET A 1 4.78 3.80 13.81
CA MET A 1 4.74 4.01 12.36
C MET A 1 4.21 2.73 11.75
N THR A 2 3.11 2.82 11.00
CA THR A 2 2.50 1.64 10.37
C THR A 2 3.38 1.17 9.19
N THR A 3 3.38 -0.13 8.91
CA THR A 3 4.08 -0.72 7.76
C THR A 3 3.12 -1.06 6.64
N LEU A 4 3.65 -1.20 5.41
CA LEU A 4 2.88 -1.70 4.26
C LEU A 4 2.20 -3.05 4.57
N PHE A 5 2.91 -3.95 5.27
CA PHE A 5 2.42 -5.30 5.57
C PHE A 5 1.32 -5.30 6.64
N GLU A 6 1.38 -4.42 7.64
CA GLU A 6 0.28 -4.29 8.61
C GLU A 6 -1.01 -3.79 7.95
N VAL A 7 -0.90 -2.83 7.01
CA VAL A 7 -2.04 -2.37 6.23
C VAL A 7 -2.59 -3.50 5.35
N ALA A 8 -1.71 -4.23 4.66
CA ALA A 8 -2.11 -5.38 3.83
C ALA A 8 -2.80 -6.46 4.66
N LYS A 9 -2.24 -6.82 5.82
CA LYS A 9 -2.82 -7.77 6.77
C LYS A 9 -4.19 -7.31 7.24
N ASN A 10 -4.38 -6.03 7.57
CA ASN A 10 -5.69 -5.53 7.99
C ASN A 10 -6.78 -5.75 6.93
N PHE A 11 -6.46 -5.57 5.64
CA PHE A 11 -7.40 -5.85 4.56
C PHE A 11 -7.67 -7.34 4.39
N LEU A 12 -6.65 -8.20 4.50
CA LEU A 12 -6.81 -9.65 4.41
C LEU A 12 -7.58 -10.25 5.60
N ASP A 13 -7.39 -9.74 6.81
CA ASP A 13 -8.14 -10.17 7.99
C ASP A 13 -9.65 -9.95 7.79
N ARG A 14 -10.04 -8.96 6.96
CA ARG A 14 -11.45 -8.65 6.62
C ARG A 14 -11.94 -9.47 5.42
N GLU A 15 -11.07 -9.73 4.45
CA GLU A 15 -11.37 -10.51 3.25
C GLU A 15 -10.17 -11.39 2.85
N PRO A 16 -10.07 -12.62 3.39
CA PRO A 16 -8.90 -13.46 3.21
C PRO A 16 -8.64 -13.93 1.76
N SER A 17 -9.70 -14.01 0.93
CA SER A 17 -9.63 -14.50 -0.45
C SER A 17 -9.34 -13.42 -1.49
N MET A 18 -8.79 -12.28 -1.05
CA MET A 18 -8.51 -11.15 -1.93
C MET A 18 -7.40 -11.46 -2.93
N SER A 19 -7.61 -11.12 -4.20
CA SER A 19 -6.55 -11.18 -5.21
C SER A 19 -5.43 -10.16 -4.91
N LEU A 20 -4.19 -10.50 -5.25
CA LEU A 20 -3.04 -9.58 -5.14
C LEU A 20 -3.30 -8.22 -5.80
N LYS A 21 -3.96 -8.21 -6.98
CA LYS A 21 -4.29 -6.96 -7.67
C LYS A 21 -5.23 -6.07 -6.86
N LYS A 22 -6.21 -6.66 -6.16
CA LYS A 22 -7.15 -5.91 -5.31
C LYS A 22 -6.44 -5.41 -4.05
N LEU A 23 -5.61 -6.24 -3.43
CA LEU A 23 -4.83 -5.88 -2.25
C LEU A 23 -3.89 -4.70 -2.52
N GLN A 24 -3.13 -4.73 -3.62
CA GLN A 24 -2.25 -3.64 -4.05
C GLN A 24 -2.99 -2.30 -4.19
N LYS A 25 -4.18 -2.32 -4.81
CA LYS A 25 -5.00 -1.12 -4.99
C LYS A 25 -5.52 -0.57 -3.66
N LEU A 26 -5.93 -1.43 -2.74
CA LEU A 26 -6.40 -0.99 -1.41
C LEU A 26 -5.26 -0.40 -0.57
N CYS A 27 -4.08 -1.03 -0.58
CA CYS A 27 -2.89 -0.45 0.06
C CYS A 27 -2.52 0.90 -0.58
N TRP A 28 -2.60 1.02 -1.90
CA TRP A 28 -2.35 2.29 -2.60
C TRP A 28 -3.36 3.37 -2.19
N TYR A 29 -4.66 3.04 -2.14
CA TYR A 29 -5.68 3.99 -1.70
C TYR A 29 -5.47 4.45 -0.26
N ALA A 30 -5.14 3.54 0.65
CA ALA A 30 -4.83 3.90 2.03
C ALA A 30 -3.63 4.85 2.12
N TYR A 31 -2.56 4.54 1.38
CA TYR A 31 -1.36 5.37 1.30
C TYR A 31 -1.64 6.76 0.71
N SER A 32 -2.32 6.83 -0.44
CA SER A 32 -2.61 8.09 -1.12
C SER A 32 -3.57 8.96 -0.34
N TRP A 33 -4.60 8.37 0.30
CA TRP A 33 -5.52 9.15 1.13
C TRP A 33 -4.86 9.67 2.39
N PHE A 34 -3.99 8.88 3.03
CA PHE A 34 -3.22 9.37 4.17
C PHE A 34 -2.41 10.61 3.78
N ILE A 35 -1.69 10.56 2.66
CA ILE A 35 -0.91 11.72 2.19
C ILE A 35 -1.83 12.91 1.93
N ALA A 36 -2.92 12.72 1.19
CA ALA A 36 -3.81 13.82 0.82
C ALA A 36 -4.53 14.47 2.02
N LEU A 37 -4.74 13.74 3.12
CA LEU A 37 -5.43 14.25 4.32
C LEU A 37 -4.49 14.84 5.37
N ASN A 38 -3.20 14.53 5.33
CA ASN A 38 -2.24 14.88 6.38
C ASN A 38 -1.16 15.85 5.90
N ASN A 39 -1.24 16.35 4.66
CA ASN A 39 -0.24 17.25 4.09
C ASN A 39 -0.90 18.37 3.30
N GLU A 40 -0.24 19.52 3.26
CA GLU A 40 -0.64 20.63 2.39
C GLU A 40 -0.03 20.50 0.99
N PRO A 41 -0.64 21.09 -0.06
CA PRO A 41 -0.16 20.96 -1.44
C PRO A 41 1.27 21.44 -1.70
N ASP A 42 1.79 22.36 -0.89
CA ASP A 42 3.12 22.97 -0.99
C ASP A 42 4.14 22.40 0.00
N GLU A 43 3.79 21.34 0.74
CA GLU A 43 4.66 20.72 1.72
C GLU A 43 5.76 19.85 1.07
N GLU A 44 7.03 20.21 1.31
CA GLU A 44 8.18 19.48 0.75
C GLU A 44 8.42 18.11 1.40
N ASN A 45 8.07 17.97 2.69
CA ASN A 45 8.35 16.79 3.50
C ASN A 45 7.06 16.09 3.91
N LEU A 46 6.48 15.37 2.95
CA LEU A 46 5.20 14.70 3.17
C LEU A 46 5.27 13.68 4.32
N ALA A 47 4.31 13.75 5.24
CA ALA A 47 3.94 12.68 6.14
C ALA A 47 3.43 11.49 5.31
N LEU A 48 4.14 10.37 5.41
CA LEU A 48 3.83 9.12 4.71
C LEU A 48 3.22 8.10 5.67
N LEU A 49 2.28 7.28 5.18
CA LEU A 49 1.71 6.19 5.97
C LEU A 49 2.77 5.11 6.28
N PHE A 50 3.66 4.88 5.33
CA PHE A 50 4.83 3.99 5.41
C PHE A 50 5.87 4.43 4.37
N ASN A 51 7.12 3.97 4.49
CA ASN A 51 8.23 4.43 3.64
C ASN A 51 8.37 3.71 2.28
N ASN A 52 7.61 2.63 2.04
CA ASN A 52 7.62 1.92 0.76
C ASN A 52 7.06 2.81 -0.36
N ARG A 53 7.66 2.74 -1.54
CA ARG A 53 7.23 3.50 -2.72
C ARG A 53 6.48 2.59 -3.69
N ALA A 54 5.40 3.11 -4.26
CA ALA A 54 4.72 2.43 -5.35
C ALA A 54 5.48 2.65 -6.66
N GLU A 55 5.57 1.59 -7.46
CA GLU A 55 6.09 1.60 -8.82
C GLU A 55 4.93 1.70 -9.83
N ALA A 56 5.14 2.40 -10.95
CA ALA A 56 4.15 2.49 -12.02
C ALA A 56 4.24 1.25 -12.94
N TRP A 57 3.31 0.31 -12.80
CA TRP A 57 3.24 -0.90 -13.62
C TRP A 57 2.06 -0.85 -14.60
N VAL A 58 2.00 -1.81 -15.53
CA VAL A 58 0.96 -1.89 -16.60
C VAL A 58 -0.49 -1.86 -16.09
N HIS A 59 -0.73 -2.25 -14.84
CA HIS A 59 -2.06 -2.29 -14.23
C HIS A 59 -2.26 -1.27 -13.10
N GLY A 60 -1.36 -0.29 -12.99
CA GLY A 60 -1.39 0.76 -11.98
C GLY A 60 -0.28 0.64 -10.94
N PRO A 61 -0.42 1.33 -9.81
CA PRO A 61 0.61 1.39 -8.77
C PRO A 61 0.79 0.03 -8.09
N VAL A 62 2.03 -0.39 -7.91
CA VAL A 62 2.40 -1.63 -7.25
C VAL A 62 3.48 -1.37 -6.22
N PHE A 63 3.25 -1.78 -4.98
CA PHE A 63 4.31 -1.91 -4.00
C PHE A 63 5.03 -3.24 -4.24
N ARG A 64 6.26 -3.16 -4.77
CA ARG A 64 7.06 -4.31 -5.16
C ARG A 64 7.30 -5.28 -4.01
N ASP A 65 7.55 -4.77 -2.81
CA ASP A 65 7.79 -5.60 -1.62
C ASP A 65 6.58 -6.47 -1.29
N LEU A 66 5.37 -5.89 -1.31
CA LEU A 66 4.11 -6.62 -1.13
C LEU A 66 3.85 -7.62 -2.27
N TYR A 67 4.24 -7.29 -3.50
CA TYR A 67 4.11 -8.21 -4.63
C TYR A 67 5.00 -9.45 -4.43
N ILE A 68 6.27 -9.26 -4.06
CA ILE A 68 7.21 -10.37 -3.84
C ILE A 68 6.73 -11.23 -2.67
N ASP A 69 6.37 -10.61 -1.56
CA ASP A 69 5.96 -11.29 -0.33
C ASP A 69 4.71 -12.18 -0.54
N TYR A 70 3.68 -11.62 -1.17
CA TYR A 70 2.45 -12.37 -1.51
C TYR A 70 2.73 -13.54 -2.46
N ARG A 71 3.66 -13.37 -3.42
CA ARG A 71 4.00 -14.41 -4.41
C ARG A 71 4.85 -15.54 -3.82
N HIS A 72 5.55 -15.28 -2.72
CA HIS A 72 6.35 -16.28 -2.00
C HIS A 72 5.59 -16.88 -0.81
N SER A 73 4.30 -16.57 -0.63
CA SER A 73 3.43 -17.09 0.43
C SER A 73 3.93 -16.79 1.85
N ASN A 74 4.63 -15.67 2.04
CA ASN A 74 5.13 -15.23 3.35
C ASN A 74 4.11 -14.39 4.14
N MET A 75 2.87 -14.31 3.63
CA MET A 75 1.83 -13.40 4.07
C MET A 75 0.56 -14.12 4.48
#